data_AF-A0A8J7ZIS3-F1
#
_entry.id   AF-A0A8J7ZIS3-F1
#
_cell.length_a   1.000
_cell.length_b   1.000
_cell.length_c   1.000
_cell.angle_alpha   90.00
_cell.angle_beta   90.00
_cell.angle_gamma   90.00
#
_symmetry.space_group_name_H-M   'P 1'
#
loop_
_entity.id
_entity.type
_entity.pdbx_description
1 polymer ?
#
loop_
_entity_poly.entity_id
_entity_poly.type
_entity_poly.pdbx_seq_one_letter_code
_entity_poly.pdbx_strand_id
1 'polypeptide(L)'
;MSTNVYDQREDDADEEPTGSWDDVTDLPPSAKLVAKVLEYEDSLTQSQLAEETLLPARTVRYALNRLEDEHVVDSRFSFSDARKRIYTLNVE
;
A
#
# COMPACT_ATOMS: atom_id res chain seq x y z
N MET A 1 26.51 9.32 45.31
CA MET A 1 25.62 8.15 45.24
C MET A 1 24.19 8.65 45.14
N SER A 2 23.61 8.51 43.96
CA SER A 2 22.20 8.20 43.67
C SER A 2 21.97 8.66 42.24
N THR A 3 22.33 7.75 41.36
CA THR A 3 21.72 7.55 40.05
C THR A 3 20.24 7.83 40.12
N ASN A 4 19.76 8.79 39.34
CA ASN A 4 18.43 8.65 38.77
C ASN A 4 18.55 8.68 37.25
N VAL A 5 18.65 7.46 36.75
CA VAL A 5 18.51 7.06 35.35
C VAL A 5 17.07 7.38 35.00
N TYR A 6 16.84 8.54 34.39
CA TYR A 6 15.63 8.71 33.59
C TYR A 6 15.84 7.88 32.33
N ASP A 7 15.53 6.58 32.52
CA ASP A 7 14.90 5.69 31.57
C ASP A 7 14.66 6.36 30.21
N GLN A 8 15.58 6.09 29.27
CA GLN A 8 15.34 6.23 27.86
C GLN A 8 14.16 5.32 27.53
N ARG A 9 12.95 5.87 27.59
CA ARG A 9 11.88 5.34 26.74
C ARG A 9 12.29 5.73 25.34
N GLU A 10 12.99 4.81 24.69
CA GLU A 10 13.09 4.74 23.25
C GLU A 10 11.66 4.85 22.73
N ASP A 11 11.34 5.98 22.10
CA ASP A 11 10.15 6.10 21.28
C ASP A 11 10.36 5.16 20.09
N ASP A 12 10.15 3.85 20.29
CA ASP A 12 9.86 2.90 19.23
C ASP A 12 8.49 3.28 18.66
N ALA A 13 8.47 4.38 17.90
CA ALA A 13 7.32 4.78 17.12
C ALA A 13 7.12 3.70 16.07
N ASP A 14 6.09 2.88 16.29
CA ASP A 14 5.50 1.90 15.38
C ASP A 14 5.88 2.16 13.90
N GLU A 15 7.00 1.58 13.44
CA GLU A 15 7.41 1.64 12.05
C GLU A 15 6.50 0.64 11.32
N GLU A 16 5.35 1.14 10.85
CA GLU A 16 4.44 0.36 10.02
C GLU A 16 5.25 -0.20 8.83
N PRO A 17 5.20 -1.52 8.59
CA PRO A 17 6.02 -2.13 7.56
C PRO A 17 5.68 -1.53 6.19
N THR A 18 6.69 -1.01 5.50
CA THR A 18 6.61 -0.56 4.11
C THR A 18 7.11 -1.69 3.20
N GLY A 19 6.49 -1.86 2.03
CA GLY A 19 6.94 -2.84 1.03
C GLY A 19 8.18 -2.36 0.26
N SER A 20 8.80 -3.25 -0.50
CA SER A 20 9.90 -2.93 -1.42
C SER A 20 9.56 -3.27 -2.88
N TRP A 21 10.31 -2.70 -3.83
CA TRP A 21 10.19 -3.08 -5.25
C TRP A 21 10.64 -4.51 -5.56
N ASP A 22 11.47 -5.10 -4.71
CA ASP A 22 11.85 -6.51 -4.83
C ASP A 22 10.65 -7.42 -4.53
N ASP A 23 9.83 -7.09 -3.52
CA ASP A 23 8.60 -7.83 -3.21
C ASP A 23 7.63 -7.81 -4.40
N VAL A 24 7.51 -6.66 -5.08
CA VAL A 24 6.71 -6.51 -6.30
C VAL A 24 7.22 -7.38 -7.44
N THR A 25 8.53 -7.62 -7.52
CA THR A 25 9.14 -8.35 -8.63
C THR A 25 8.66 -9.80 -8.69
N ASP A 26 8.47 -10.42 -7.53
CA ASP A 26 7.99 -11.80 -7.38
C ASP A 26 6.46 -11.94 -7.50
N LEU A 27 5.73 -10.81 -7.50
CA LEU A 27 4.27 -10.82 -7.65
C LEU A 27 3.79 -11.15 -9.08
N PRO A 28 2.52 -11.61 -9.22
CA PRO A 28 1.91 -11.87 -10.52
C PRO A 28 1.90 -10.64 -11.43
N PRO A 29 1.87 -10.81 -12.77
CA PRO A 29 1.90 -9.69 -13.73
C PRO A 29 0.81 -8.63 -13.50
N SER A 30 -0.39 -9.06 -13.08
CA SER A 30 -1.49 -8.13 -12.78
C SER A 30 -1.19 -7.23 -11.58
N ALA A 31 -0.51 -7.73 -10.56
CA ALA A 31 -0.11 -6.95 -9.39
C ALA A 31 0.99 -5.95 -9.76
N LYS A 32 2.00 -6.40 -10.51
CA LYS A 32 3.05 -5.52 -11.05
C LYS A 32 2.49 -4.36 -11.86
N LEU A 33 1.52 -4.64 -12.74
CA LEU A 33 0.87 -3.60 -13.54
C LEU A 33 0.12 -2.58 -12.65
N VAL A 34 -0.62 -3.06 -11.64
CA VAL A 34 -1.34 -2.17 -10.71
C VAL A 34 -0.37 -1.30 -9.90
N ALA A 35 0.71 -1.88 -9.38
CA ALA A 35 1.76 -1.12 -8.69
C ALA A 35 2.35 -0.04 -9.60
N LYS A 36 2.64 -0.39 -10.86
CA LYS A 36 3.16 0.55 -11.85
C LYS A 36 2.19 1.69 -12.15
N VAL A 37 0.89 1.43 -12.22
CA VAL A 37 -0.12 2.49 -12.39
C VAL A 37 -0.20 3.39 -11.16
N LEU A 38 -0.15 2.83 -9.95
CA LEU A 38 -0.14 3.62 -8.72
C LEU A 38 1.11 4.49 -8.57
N GLU A 39 2.26 4.03 -9.08
CA GLU A 39 3.49 4.83 -9.16
C GLU A 39 3.31 6.11 -10.02
N TYR A 40 2.43 6.07 -11.04
CA TYR A 40 2.19 7.22 -11.94
C TYR A 40 1.06 8.14 -11.46
N GLU A 41 0.00 7.58 -10.87
CA GLU A 41 -1.27 8.28 -10.59
C GLU A 41 -1.47 8.64 -9.10
N ASP A 42 -0.46 8.39 -8.26
CA ASP A 42 -0.41 8.56 -6.79
C ASP A 42 -1.46 7.76 -5.99
N SER A 43 -2.75 8.01 -6.22
CA SER A 43 -3.84 7.40 -5.48
C SER A 43 -5.09 7.20 -6.31
N LEU A 44 -5.59 5.97 -6.37
CA LEU A 44 -6.74 5.61 -7.19
C LEU A 44 -7.73 4.72 -6.44
N THR A 45 -9.01 4.84 -6.77
CA THR A 45 -10.01 3.84 -6.35
C THR A 45 -9.88 2.56 -7.16
N GLN A 46 -10.44 1.46 -6.65
CA GLN A 46 -10.46 0.18 -7.38
C GLN A 46 -11.09 0.28 -8.77
N SER A 47 -12.14 1.09 -8.94
CA SER A 47 -12.80 1.29 -10.23
C SER A 47 -11.89 2.03 -11.21
N GLN A 48 -11.21 3.09 -10.75
CA GLN A 48 -10.27 3.82 -11.58
C GLN A 48 -9.07 2.94 -11.97
N LEU A 49 -8.55 2.12 -11.05
CA LEU A 49 -7.51 1.15 -11.38
C LEU A 49 -7.95 0.16 -12.46
N ALA A 50 -9.22 -0.26 -12.47
CA ALA A 50 -9.74 -1.11 -13.54
C ALA A 50 -9.81 -0.38 -14.89
N GLU A 51 -10.12 0.91 -14.88
CA GLU A 51 -10.14 1.76 -16.07
C GLU A 51 -8.72 2.00 -16.61
N GLU A 52 -7.78 2.39 -15.76
CA GLU A 52 -6.39 2.70 -16.14
C GLU A 52 -5.60 1.47 -16.59
N THR A 53 -5.76 0.33 -15.88
CA THR A 53 -5.04 -0.91 -16.22
C THR A 53 -5.70 -1.70 -17.35
N LEU A 54 -6.95 -1.36 -17.71
CA LEU A 54 -7.82 -2.16 -18.58
C LEU A 54 -8.05 -3.61 -18.10
N LEU A 55 -7.78 -3.88 -16.82
CA LEU A 55 -8.03 -5.18 -16.22
C LEU A 55 -9.48 -5.30 -15.76
N PRO A 56 -10.08 -6.51 -15.83
CA PRO A 56 -11.37 -6.76 -15.18
C PRO A 56 -11.30 -6.45 -13.67
N ALA A 57 -12.38 -5.90 -13.11
CA ALA A 57 -12.43 -5.50 -11.70
C ALA A 57 -12.05 -6.63 -10.71
N ARG A 58 -12.38 -7.89 -11.03
CA ARG A 58 -11.96 -9.06 -10.22
C ARG A 58 -10.44 -9.23 -10.20
N THR A 59 -9.77 -8.98 -11.32
CA THR A 59 -8.32 -9.07 -11.44
C THR A 59 -7.64 -7.93 -10.71
N VAL A 60 -8.19 -6.71 -10.78
CA VAL A 60 -7.71 -5.58 -9.97
C VAL A 60 -7.84 -5.88 -8.49
N ARG A 61 -8.98 -6.43 -8.04
CA ARG A 61 -9.14 -6.87 -6.65
C ARG A 61 -8.08 -7.88 -6.23
N TYR A 62 -7.84 -8.89 -7.08
CA TYR A 62 -6.82 -9.89 -6.82
C TYR A 62 -5.42 -9.25 -6.72
N ALA A 63 -5.09 -8.35 -7.65
CA ALA A 63 -3.83 -7.61 -7.65
C ALA A 63 -3.64 -6.76 -6.39
N LEU A 64 -4.66 -5.99 -5.99
CA LEU A 64 -4.62 -5.18 -4.78
C LEU A 64 -4.44 -6.02 -3.53
N ASN A 65 -5.17 -7.14 -3.39
CA ASN A 65 -4.98 -8.05 -2.27
C ASN A 65 -3.52 -8.56 -2.20
N ARG A 66 -2.93 -8.92 -3.34
CA ARG A 66 -1.53 -9.38 -3.39
C ARG A 66 -0.54 -8.30 -3.00
N LEU A 67 -0.81 -7.04 -3.35
CA LEU A 67 0.05 -5.92 -2.98
C LEU A 67 -0.10 -5.55 -1.50
N GLU A 68 -1.33 -5.63 -0.95
CA GLU A 68 -1.60 -5.43 0.48
C GLU A 68 -0.92 -6.52 1.33
N ASP A 69 -0.94 -7.78 0.87
CA ASP A 69 -0.28 -8.90 1.55
C ASP A 69 1.25 -8.69 1.70
N GLU A 70 1.88 -7.99 0.75
CA GLU A 70 3.31 -7.65 0.76
C GLU A 70 3.59 -6.23 1.26
N HIS A 71 2.61 -5.55 1.85
CA HIS A 71 2.72 -4.17 2.37
C HIS A 71 3.13 -3.11 1.31
N VAL A 72 2.97 -3.40 0.02
CA VAL A 72 3.34 -2.53 -1.11
C VAL A 72 2.30 -1.43 -1.33
N VAL A 73 1.06 -1.61 -0.87
CA VAL A 73 0.00 -0.61 -1.00
C VAL A 73 -0.77 -0.42 0.29
N ASP A 74 -1.15 0.82 0.55
CA ASP A 74 -2.06 1.19 1.61
C ASP A 74 -3.45 1.45 1.08
N SER A 75 -4.46 1.27 1.94
CA SER A 75 -5.86 1.46 1.58
C SER A 75 -6.66 2.19 2.66
N ARG A 76 -7.19 3.36 2.28
CA ARG A 76 -7.97 4.23 3.17
C ARG A 76 -9.35 4.52 2.60
N PHE A 77 -10.29 4.91 3.45
CA PHE A 77 -11.60 5.35 2.98
C PHE A 77 -11.49 6.63 2.14
N SER A 78 -12.27 6.69 1.06
CA SER A 78 -12.38 7.91 0.28
C SER A 78 -13.15 8.97 1.07
N PHE A 79 -12.62 10.20 1.09
CA PHE A 79 -13.34 11.34 1.68
C PHE A 79 -14.62 11.69 0.91
N SER A 80 -14.66 11.44 -0.39
CA SER A 80 -15.81 11.76 -1.26
C SER A 80 -16.94 10.73 -1.13
N ASP A 81 -16.60 9.46 -0.91
CA ASP A 81 -17.57 8.38 -0.66
C ASP A 81 -16.92 7.34 0.26
N ALA A 82 -17.25 7.37 1.54
CA ALA A 82 -16.64 6.50 2.55
C ALA A 82 -16.86 4.99 2.32
N ARG A 83 -17.72 4.59 1.39
CA ARG A 83 -17.88 3.18 0.99
C ARG A 83 -16.78 2.72 0.04
N LYS A 84 -16.07 3.65 -0.60
CA LYS A 84 -14.97 3.37 -1.51
C LYS A 84 -13.65 3.43 -0.75
N ARG A 85 -12.71 2.59 -1.18
CA ARG A 85 -11.30 2.69 -0.77
C ARG A 85 -10.48 3.36 -1.85
N ILE A 86 -9.52 4.17 -1.43
CA ILE A 86 -8.45 4.71 -2.26
C ILE A 86 -7.18 3.96 -1.88
N TYR A 87 -6.47 3.50 -2.90
CA TYR A 87 -5.21 2.77 -2.77
C TYR A 87 -4.06 3.69 -3.17
N THR A 88 -2.96 3.62 -2.42
CA THR A 88 -1.75 4.41 -2.64
C THR A 88 -0.54 3.48 -2.50
N LEU A 89 0.51 3.74 -3.28
CA LEU A 89 1.75 2.99 -3.17
C LEU A 89 2.43 3.27 -1.82
N ASN A 90 2.87 2.21 -1.14
CA ASN A 90 3.59 2.23 0.13
C ASN A 90 4.90 1.45 -0.04
N VAL A 91 5.85 2.06 -0.76
CA VAL A 91 7.15 1.45 -1.08
C VAL A 91 8.26 2.43 -0.75
N GLU A 92 9.33 1.95 -0.13
CA GLU A 92 10.57 2.71 0.14
C GLU A 92 11.61 2.61 -0.99
#